data_AF-A0AAQ3QI56-F1
#
_entry.id   AF-A0AAQ3QI56-F1
#
_cell.length_a   1.000
_cell.length_b   1.000
_cell.length_c   1.000
_cell.angle_alpha   90.00
_cell.angle_beta   90.00
_cell.angle_gamma   90.00
#
_symmetry.space_group_name_H-M   'P 1'
#
loop_
_entity.id
_entity.type
_entity.pdbx_description
1 polymer ?
#
loop_
_entity_poly.entity_id
_entity_poly.type
_entity_poly.pdbx_seq_one_letter_code
_entity_poly.pdbx_strand_id
1 'polypeptide(L)'
;MYRTQDQTRTQTSRNVFVADLPRSLNYGLLDEYWALFAPDSRIDVDPDAGLRHAAASARRKPYPGNPLIKQYSAEYWLLGDLETPERLRESSFAERVFDLDVADVVFIPFFATLSAEMELDRMGEERWVLEEG
;
A
#
# COMPACT_ATOMS: atom_id res chain seq x y z
N MET A 1 33.53 12.75 26.22
CA MET A 1 33.81 13.51 24.98
C MET A 1 33.54 12.56 23.82
N TYR A 2 32.30 12.47 23.33
CA TYR A 2 31.96 11.58 22.23
C TYR A 2 32.23 12.29 20.90
N ARG A 3 33.07 11.67 20.07
CA ARG A 3 33.42 12.13 18.73
C ARG A 3 32.21 11.89 17.82
N THR A 4 31.49 12.95 17.49
CA THR A 4 30.49 12.94 16.40
C THR A 4 31.26 12.78 15.09
N GLN A 5 31.17 11.61 14.46
CA GLN A 5 31.58 11.49 13.07
C GLN A 5 30.48 12.12 12.23
N ASP A 6 30.76 13.30 11.69
CA ASP A 6 29.98 13.91 10.63
C ASP A 6 30.25 13.10 9.35
N GLN A 7 29.43 12.08 9.11
CA GLN A 7 29.40 11.40 7.82
C GLN A 7 28.51 12.20 6.89
N THR A 8 29.11 13.08 6.11
CA THR A 8 28.52 13.59 4.88
C THR A 8 28.38 12.43 3.89
N ARG A 9 27.34 11.62 4.10
CA ARG A 9 26.93 10.59 3.15
C ARG A 9 26.40 11.35 1.94
N THR A 10 27.15 11.36 0.84
CA THR A 10 26.60 11.66 -0.47
C THR A 10 25.45 10.68 -0.68
N GLN A 11 24.23 11.14 -0.46
CA GLN A 11 23.03 10.34 -0.62
C GLN A 11 22.85 10.11 -2.12
N THR A 12 23.34 8.99 -2.63
CA THR A 12 23.08 8.63 -4.02
C THR A 12 21.67 8.06 -4.07
N SER A 13 20.77 8.76 -4.77
CA SER A 13 19.45 8.23 -5.13
C SER A 13 19.62 6.88 -5.87
N ARG A 14 18.64 5.99 -5.72
CA ARG A 14 18.61 4.70 -6.42
C ARG A 14 17.63 4.73 -7.57
N ASN A 15 18.04 4.25 -8.74
CA ASN A 15 17.16 4.12 -9.90
C ASN A 15 16.26 2.90 -9.73
N VAL A 16 14.96 3.14 -9.66
CA VAL A 16 13.94 2.12 -9.43
C VAL A 16 13.05 2.02 -10.66
N PHE A 17 13.04 0.86 -11.30
CA PHE A 17 12.02 0.53 -12.29
C PHE A 17 10.79 -0.02 -11.57
N VAL A 18 9.63 0.56 -11.83
CA VAL A 18 8.35 0.07 -11.28
C VAL A 18 7.68 -0.83 -12.30
N ALA A 19 7.51 -2.10 -11.96
CA ALA A 19 6.84 -3.06 -12.82
C ALA A 19 5.39 -2.65 -13.08
N ASP A 20 4.94 -2.76 -14.32
CA ASP A 20 3.55 -2.52 -14.69
C ASP A 20 2.70 -3.71 -14.22
N LEU A 21 1.76 -3.42 -13.32
CA LEU A 21 0.90 -4.41 -12.69
C LEU A 21 -0.55 -3.91 -12.73
N PRO A 22 -1.53 -4.79 -13.01
CA PRO A 22 -2.93 -4.41 -12.94
C PRO A 22 -3.28 -3.70 -11.63
N ARG A 23 -4.06 -2.61 -11.70
CA ARG A 23 -4.45 -1.86 -10.49
C ARG A 23 -5.18 -2.71 -9.46
N SER A 24 -5.89 -3.76 -9.88
CA SER A 24 -6.54 -4.75 -9.00
C SER A 24 -5.57 -5.52 -8.11
N LEU A 25 -4.26 -5.35 -8.27
CA LEU A 25 -3.22 -5.94 -7.44
C LEU A 25 -2.49 -4.89 -6.56
N ASN A 26 -2.91 -3.62 -6.62
CA ASN A 26 -2.37 -2.52 -5.83
C ASN A 26 -3.44 -1.52 -5.36
N TYR A 27 -3.38 -0.25 -5.78
CA TYR A 27 -4.33 0.78 -5.37
C TYR A 27 -5.79 0.47 -5.69
N GLY A 28 -6.08 -0.40 -6.67
CA GLY A 28 -7.44 -0.88 -6.91
C GLY A 28 -8.01 -1.72 -5.75
N LEU A 29 -7.15 -2.45 -5.01
CA LEU A 29 -7.58 -3.19 -3.82
C LEU A 29 -8.08 -2.26 -2.71
N LEU A 30 -7.55 -1.02 -2.65
CA LEU A 30 -8.07 -0.04 -1.71
C LEU A 30 -9.48 0.41 -2.10
N ASP A 31 -9.77 0.51 -3.40
CA ASP A 31 -11.12 0.86 -3.87
C ASP A 31 -12.12 -0.22 -3.39
N GLU A 32 -11.74 -1.49 -3.45
CA GLU A 32 -12.52 -2.62 -2.93
C GLU A 32 -12.63 -2.60 -1.39
N TYR A 33 -11.53 -2.47 -0.66
CA TYR A 33 -11.54 -2.40 0.81
C TYR A 33 -12.48 -1.31 1.35
N TRP A 34 -12.40 -0.11 0.76
CA TRP A 34 -13.23 1.02 1.19
C TRP A 34 -14.69 0.92 0.72
N ALA A 35 -15.01 0.01 -0.20
CA ALA A 35 -16.37 -0.31 -0.60
C ALA A 35 -17.03 -1.37 0.31
N LEU A 36 -16.26 -2.07 1.16
CA LEU A 36 -16.81 -3.01 2.13
C LEU A 36 -17.70 -2.28 3.15
N PHE A 37 -18.90 -2.82 3.35
CA PHE A 37 -19.89 -2.29 4.29
C PHE A 37 -19.78 -2.92 5.68
N ALA A 38 -19.28 -4.16 5.74
CA ALA A 38 -19.11 -4.89 6.99
C ALA A 38 -17.72 -4.60 7.59
N PRO A 39 -17.62 -4.48 8.93
CA PRO A 39 -16.34 -4.50 9.60
C PRO A 39 -15.71 -5.90 9.54
N ASP A 40 -14.38 -5.96 9.55
CA ASP A 40 -13.65 -7.24 9.59
C ASP A 40 -14.00 -7.98 10.89
N SER A 41 -14.72 -9.10 10.75
CA SER A 41 -15.25 -9.87 11.88
C SER A 41 -14.17 -10.49 12.78
N ARG A 42 -12.92 -10.51 12.34
CA ARG A 42 -11.78 -11.06 13.09
C ARG A 42 -11.22 -10.08 14.11
N ILE A 43 -11.69 -8.82 14.12
CA ILE A 43 -11.31 -7.79 15.08
C ILE A 43 -12.55 -7.21 15.78
N ASP A 44 -12.42 -6.95 17.09
CA ASP A 44 -13.56 -6.48 17.91
C ASP A 44 -13.96 -5.03 17.62
N VAL A 45 -13.06 -4.23 17.05
CA VAL A 45 -13.24 -2.80 16.80
C VAL A 45 -12.81 -2.48 15.38
N ASP A 46 -13.67 -1.84 14.59
CA ASP A 46 -13.33 -1.29 13.27
C ASP A 46 -12.68 0.11 13.42
N PRO A 47 -11.35 0.23 13.26
CA PRO A 47 -10.68 1.54 13.35
C PRO A 47 -10.99 2.46 12.16
N ASP A 48 -11.54 1.91 11.07
CA ASP A 48 -11.76 2.60 9.81
C ASP A 48 -13.20 3.09 9.62
N ALA A 49 -14.13 2.72 10.51
CA ALA A 49 -15.55 3.05 10.43
C ALA A 49 -15.81 4.55 10.18
N GLY A 50 -15.12 5.43 10.89
CA GLY A 50 -15.26 6.88 10.74
C GLY A 50 -14.66 7.46 9.45
N LEU A 51 -13.81 6.70 8.76
CA LEU A 51 -13.13 7.12 7.54
C LEU A 51 -13.83 6.64 6.27
N ARG A 52 -14.69 5.62 6.33
CA ARG A 52 -15.28 4.96 5.15
C ARG A 52 -15.95 5.94 4.18
N HIS A 53 -16.79 6.85 4.67
CA HIS A 53 -17.46 7.84 3.81
C HIS A 53 -16.47 8.79 3.11
N ALA A 54 -15.48 9.29 3.84
CA ALA A 54 -14.47 10.19 3.27
C ALA A 54 -13.55 9.45 2.30
N ALA A 55 -13.13 8.23 2.65
CA ALA A 55 -12.29 7.38 1.82
C ALA A 55 -12.99 6.97 0.52
N ALA A 56 -14.30 6.64 0.56
CA ALA A 56 -15.07 6.25 -0.62
C ALA A 56 -15.07 7.32 -1.73
N SER A 57 -15.03 8.60 -1.36
CA SER A 57 -15.01 9.73 -2.32
C SER A 57 -13.59 10.25 -2.63
N ALA A 58 -12.58 9.84 -1.88
CA ALA A 58 -11.21 10.29 -2.08
C ALA A 58 -10.65 9.78 -3.42
N ARG A 59 -9.98 10.67 -4.18
CA ARG A 59 -9.25 10.32 -5.41
C ARG A 59 -8.08 9.37 -5.14
N ARG A 60 -7.43 9.54 -4.00
CA ARG A 60 -6.38 8.64 -3.51
C ARG A 60 -6.87 8.08 -2.18
N LYS A 61 -7.13 6.77 -2.16
CA LYS A 61 -7.61 6.08 -0.98
C LYS A 61 -6.51 6.06 0.09
N PRO A 62 -6.83 6.35 1.36
CA PRO A 62 -5.87 6.14 2.44
C PRO A 62 -5.59 4.65 2.62
N TYR A 63 -4.41 4.31 3.13
CA TYR A 63 -4.15 2.94 3.54
C TYR A 63 -4.94 2.63 4.82
N PRO A 64 -5.55 1.44 4.96
CA PRO A 64 -6.43 1.16 6.07
C PRO A 64 -5.75 1.14 7.44
N GLY A 65 -6.53 1.49 8.46
CA GLY A 65 -6.18 1.46 9.86
C GLY A 65 -6.29 0.08 10.50
N ASN A 66 -6.98 -0.88 9.87
CA ASN A 66 -7.11 -2.25 10.36
C ASN A 66 -5.73 -2.85 10.72
N PRO A 67 -5.52 -3.27 11.99
CA PRO A 67 -4.20 -3.68 12.49
C PRO A 67 -3.63 -4.92 11.78
N LEU A 68 -4.47 -5.78 11.22
CA LEU A 68 -4.01 -6.96 10.47
C LEU A 68 -3.25 -6.56 9.20
N ILE A 69 -3.67 -5.48 8.54
CA ILE A 69 -3.09 -5.00 7.27
C ILE A 69 -2.16 -3.80 7.42
N LYS A 70 -2.39 -2.91 8.40
CA LYS A 70 -1.69 -1.62 8.54
C LYS A 70 -0.17 -1.76 8.61
N GLN A 71 0.31 -2.81 9.27
CA GLN A 71 1.74 -3.08 9.44
C GLN A 71 2.47 -3.37 8.11
N TYR A 72 1.74 -3.74 7.06
CA TYR A 72 2.25 -4.05 5.72
C TYR A 72 1.96 -2.92 4.71
N SER A 73 2.01 -1.66 5.18
CA SER A 73 1.74 -0.48 4.34
C SER A 73 2.94 0.00 3.52
N ALA A 74 4.09 -0.67 3.61
CA ALA A 74 5.34 -0.21 3.00
C ALA A 74 5.19 -0.06 1.48
N GLU A 75 4.57 -1.03 0.82
CA GLU A 75 4.34 -1.07 -0.62
C GLU A 75 3.45 0.10 -1.09
N TYR A 76 2.43 0.44 -0.29
CA TYR A 76 1.57 1.59 -0.54
C TYR A 76 2.35 2.90 -0.50
N TRP A 77 3.21 3.08 0.50
CA TRP A 77 4.00 4.30 0.64
C TRP A 77 5.10 4.39 -0.42
N LEU A 78 5.78 3.28 -0.72
CA LEU A 78 6.83 3.20 -1.74
C LEU A 78 6.28 3.48 -3.14
N LEU A 79 5.19 2.80 -3.54
CA LEU A 79 4.54 3.09 -4.83
C LEU A 79 4.09 4.55 -4.88
N GLY A 80 3.57 5.05 -3.77
CA GLY A 80 3.12 6.42 -3.62
C GLY A 80 4.19 7.47 -3.85
N ASP A 81 5.36 7.24 -3.29
CA ASP A 81 6.53 8.09 -3.48
C ASP A 81 7.02 8.01 -4.93
N LEU A 82 7.16 6.80 -5.49
CA LEU A 82 7.68 6.58 -6.85
C LEU A 82 6.73 7.08 -7.96
N GLU A 83 5.43 7.10 -7.72
CA GLU A 83 4.44 7.67 -8.65
C GLU A 83 4.27 9.19 -8.53
N THR A 84 4.72 9.79 -7.43
CA THR A 84 4.66 11.23 -7.27
C THR A 84 5.63 11.89 -8.25
N PRO A 85 5.21 12.89 -9.05
CA PRO A 85 6.10 13.58 -9.97
C PRO A 85 7.33 14.12 -9.25
N GLU A 86 8.52 13.93 -9.82
CA GLU A 86 9.80 14.26 -9.18
C GLU A 86 9.87 15.68 -8.61
N ARG A 87 9.31 16.67 -9.32
CA ARG A 87 9.23 18.07 -8.87
C ARG A 87 8.47 18.28 -7.55
N LEU A 88 7.68 17.30 -7.12
CA LEU A 88 6.89 17.32 -5.88
C LEU A 88 7.48 16.39 -4.80
N ARG A 89 8.62 15.73 -5.08
CA ARG A 89 9.29 14.82 -4.15
C ARG A 89 10.51 15.51 -3.55
N GLU A 90 10.30 16.30 -2.50
CA GLU A 90 11.38 17.09 -1.87
C GLU A 90 12.41 16.23 -1.11
N SER A 91 12.06 14.99 -0.73
CA SER A 91 12.89 14.14 0.15
C SER A 91 12.89 12.65 -0.21
N SER A 92 12.56 12.30 -1.46
CA SER A 92 12.62 10.91 -1.90
C SER A 92 14.07 10.41 -2.00
N PHE A 93 14.30 9.18 -1.55
CA PHE A 93 15.60 8.49 -1.63
C PHE A 93 15.74 7.66 -2.91
N ALA A 94 14.72 7.64 -3.77
CA ALA A 94 14.65 6.82 -4.96
C ALA A 94 14.16 7.62 -6.16
N GLU A 95 14.73 7.33 -7.33
CA GLU A 95 14.34 7.92 -8.59
C GLU A 95 13.62 6.86 -9.42
N ARG A 96 12.40 7.16 -9.84
CA ARG A 96 11.67 6.27 -10.74
C ARG A 96 12.24 6.40 -12.15
N VAL A 97 12.73 5.30 -12.69
CA VAL A 97 13.13 5.19 -14.10
C VAL A 97 12.11 4.36 -14.87
N PHE A 98 12.04 4.58 -16.19
CA PHE A 98 11.10 3.91 -17.09
C PHE A 98 11.78 2.94 -18.06
N ASP A 99 13.10 2.89 -18.03
CA ASP A 99 13.91 1.92 -18.76
C ASP A 99 14.51 0.93 -17.77
N LEU A 100 14.34 -0.36 -18.04
CA LEU A 100 14.81 -1.43 -17.18
C LEU A 100 16.34 -1.54 -17.22
N ASP A 101 16.97 -1.19 -18.34
CA ASP A 101 18.42 -1.35 -18.55
C ASP A 101 19.25 -0.37 -17.70
N VAL A 102 18.63 0.71 -17.20
CA VAL A 102 19.26 1.74 -16.35
C VAL A 102 18.85 1.66 -14.88
N ALA A 103 18.05 0.64 -14.52
CA ALA A 103 17.53 0.47 -13.17
C ALA A 103 18.53 -0.28 -12.27
N ASP A 104 18.71 0.23 -11.04
CA ASP A 104 19.47 -0.48 -10.00
C ASP A 104 18.64 -1.62 -9.40
N VAL A 105 17.33 -1.42 -9.30
CA VAL A 105 16.38 -2.36 -8.69
C VAL A 105 15.03 -2.32 -9.41
N VAL A 106 14.32 -3.44 -9.36
CA VAL A 106 12.92 -3.55 -9.82
C VAL A 106 12.02 -3.60 -8.60
N PHE A 107 11.03 -2.71 -8.55
CA PHE A 107 9.96 -2.73 -7.56
C PHE A 107 8.68 -3.26 -8.20
N ILE A 108 8.15 -4.35 -7.65
CA ILE A 108 6.86 -4.91 -8.05
C ILE A 108 5.83 -4.48 -7.01
N PRO A 109 4.93 -3.53 -7.33
CA PRO A 109 4.02 -2.98 -6.34
C PRO A 109 2.80 -3.90 -6.16
N PHE A 110 3.01 -5.11 -5.67
CA PHE A 110 1.93 -6.04 -5.34
C PHE A 110 1.57 -5.88 -3.87
N PHE A 111 0.34 -5.44 -3.57
CA PHE A 111 -0.11 -5.28 -2.18
C PHE A 111 -0.52 -6.64 -1.62
N ALA A 112 0.47 -7.50 -1.40
CA ALA A 112 0.28 -8.93 -1.13
C ALA A 112 -0.59 -9.19 0.10
N THR A 113 -0.29 -8.52 1.22
CA THR A 113 -1.08 -8.69 2.45
C THR A 113 -2.51 -8.23 2.25
N LEU A 114 -2.73 -7.03 1.69
CA LEU A 114 -4.10 -6.55 1.45
C LEU A 114 -4.87 -7.50 0.52
N SER A 115 -4.22 -8.02 -0.52
CA SER A 115 -4.81 -9.01 -1.43
C SER A 115 -5.25 -10.28 -0.69
N ALA A 116 -4.37 -10.83 0.16
CA ALA A 116 -4.66 -12.03 0.92
C ALA A 116 -5.79 -11.82 1.93
N GLU A 117 -5.78 -10.69 2.65
CA GLU A 117 -6.80 -10.38 3.65
C GLU A 117 -8.18 -10.18 3.01
N MET A 118 -8.26 -9.53 1.84
CA MET A 118 -9.50 -9.40 1.09
C MET A 118 -10.04 -10.75 0.57
N GLU A 119 -9.15 -11.66 0.20
CA GLU A 119 -9.55 -13.01 -0.21
C GLU A 119 -10.10 -13.82 0.96
N LEU A 120 -9.42 -13.75 2.12
CA LEU A 120 -9.86 -14.44 3.34
C LEU A 120 -11.21 -13.94 3.84
N ASP A 121 -11.46 -12.63 3.74
CA ASP A 121 -12.75 -12.03 4.09
C ASP A 121 -13.88 -12.62 3.21
N ARG A 122 -13.67 -12.66 1.90
CA ARG A 122 -14.63 -13.25 0.94
C ARG A 122 -14.90 -14.74 1.18
N MET A 123 -13.85 -15.52 1.45
CA MET A 123 -13.99 -16.93 1.79
C MET A 123 -14.76 -17.13 3.11
N GLY A 124 -14.61 -16.21 4.06
CA GLY A 124 -15.41 -16.16 5.27
C GLY A 124 -16.89 -16.01 4.99
N GLU A 125 -17.26 -15.07 4.10
CA GLU A 125 -18.64 -14.83 3.67
C GLU A 125 -19.26 -16.06 2.96
N GLU A 126 -18.53 -16.70 2.06
CA GLU A 126 -19.01 -17.88 1.32
C GLU A 126 -19.27 -19.09 2.23
N ARG A 127 -18.49 -19.26 3.31
CA ARG A 127 -18.67 -20.37 4.25
C ARG A 127 -20.01 -20.27 5.00
N TRP A 128 -20.47 -19.07 5.32
CA TRP A 128 -21.75 -18.87 6.02
C TRP A 128 -22.96 -19.16 5.13
N VAL A 129 -22.87 -18.86 3.83
CA VAL A 129 -23.97 -19.10 2.88
C VAL A 129 -24.25 -20.60 2.69
N LEU A 130 -23.25 -21.47 2.92
CA LEU A 130 -23.40 -22.92 2.76
C LEU A 130 -23.89 -23.64 4.03
N GLU A 131 -23.80 -23.02 5.22
CA GLU A 131 -24.24 -23.63 6.48
C GLU A 131 -25.69 -23.28 6.86
N GLU A 132 -26.32 -22.30 6.22
CA GLU A 132 -27.73 -21.94 6.44
C GLU A 132 -28.70 -22.38 5.32
N GLY A 133 -28.26 -23.28 4.42
CA GLY A 133 -29.04 -23.82 3.31
C GLY A 133 -29.68 -25.18 3.55
#